data_AF-A0A932UN77-F1
#
_entry.id   AF-A0A932UN77-F1
#
_cell.length_a   1.000
_cell.length_b   1.000
_cell.length_c   1.000
_cell.angle_alpha   90.00
_cell.angle_beta   90.00
_cell.angle_gamma   90.00
#
_symmetry.space_group_name_H-M   'P 1'
#
loop_
_entity.id
_entity.type
_entity.pdbx_description
1 polymer ?
#
loop_
_entity_poly.entity_id
_entity_poly.type
_entity_poly.pdbx_seq_one_letter_code
_entity_poly.pdbx_strand_id
1 'polypeptide(L)'
;MNNGQEAASRLAPRFAEQFLSIARPERTEADFRREVARLLDEAVAEVQIPLNVREEYHVARGRADAVYNRLIIEYERPGTLSEKLSTKGNQHAIQQVKDYILGVANRERREAHRLAGVAMDGHYLIFVRRVGEGWAVEEPVPTTSGSVERFLRLLFSLASGAALIPENLIEDFGPKNIEAQRAVRTIYRTLHGSRHPLVEKLFEQWRLFFSEATDYKEWSERLEAKEEFRAFVRGVGLDPKSTEPAKVFFALHTYYALLIKLIASLAAARYAGGSTAPFARMAAEPSEELRRSLASLERGGLFREYGIRNFLEGDFFGWYLAAWDEDLHHELQRMVRRLAEYDPGSLELAPEYARDLLKKLYHYLLPREIRHDLGEYYTPDWLAERL
;
A
#
# COMPACT_ATOMS: atom_id res chain seq x y z
N MET A 1 -12.59 11.70 -4.19
CA MET A 1 -12.06 10.68 -5.14
C MET A 1 -12.55 9.30 -4.71
N ASN A 2 -13.86 9.05 -4.84
CA ASN A 2 -14.55 7.80 -4.47
C ASN A 2 -15.13 7.07 -5.69
N ASN A 3 -14.75 7.49 -6.91
CA ASN A 3 -15.52 7.17 -8.11
C ASN A 3 -15.39 5.68 -8.51
N GLY A 4 -14.23 5.05 -8.31
CA GLY A 4 -13.98 3.69 -8.81
C GLY A 4 -14.79 2.59 -8.14
N GLN A 5 -14.94 2.60 -6.81
CA GLN A 5 -15.63 1.52 -6.10
C GLN A 5 -17.15 1.62 -6.20
N GLU A 6 -17.67 2.83 -6.01
CA GLU A 6 -19.09 3.11 -6.19
C GLU A 6 -19.48 2.85 -7.66
N ALA A 7 -18.63 3.23 -8.62
CA ALA A 7 -18.84 2.85 -10.00
C ALA A 7 -18.75 1.34 -10.22
N ALA A 8 -17.79 0.63 -9.65
CA ALA A 8 -17.70 -0.82 -9.83
C ALA A 8 -18.98 -1.52 -9.37
N SER A 9 -19.48 -1.20 -8.16
CA SER A 9 -20.71 -1.79 -7.63
C SER A 9 -21.94 -1.39 -8.46
N ARG A 10 -22.00 -0.14 -8.92
CA ARG A 10 -23.08 0.36 -9.78
C ARG A 10 -23.09 -0.24 -11.19
N LEU A 11 -21.91 -0.47 -11.77
CA LEU A 11 -21.74 -0.98 -13.13
C LEU A 11 -21.83 -2.50 -13.21
N ALA A 12 -21.47 -3.21 -12.14
CA ALA A 12 -21.32 -4.66 -12.17
C ALA A 12 -22.55 -5.45 -12.62
N PRO A 13 -23.80 -5.13 -12.19
CA PRO A 13 -24.98 -5.86 -12.67
C PRO A 13 -25.14 -5.75 -14.19
N ARG A 14 -24.98 -4.53 -14.74
CA ARG A 14 -25.05 -4.27 -16.18
C ARG A 14 -23.95 -5.03 -16.94
N PHE A 15 -22.73 -4.97 -16.43
CA PHE A 15 -21.58 -5.61 -17.08
C PHE A 15 -21.68 -7.14 -17.06
N ALA A 16 -22.20 -7.74 -15.98
CA ALA A 16 -22.42 -9.18 -15.91
C ALA A 16 -23.43 -9.65 -16.98
N GLU A 17 -24.55 -8.94 -17.13
CA GLU A 17 -25.52 -9.23 -18.21
C GLU A 17 -24.89 -9.03 -19.59
N GLN A 18 -24.12 -7.96 -19.78
CA GLN A 18 -23.47 -7.68 -21.06
C GLN A 18 -22.43 -8.75 -21.40
N PHE A 19 -21.57 -9.15 -20.46
CA PHE A 19 -20.54 -10.21 -20.64
C PHE A 19 -21.17 -11.52 -21.07
N LEU A 20 -22.26 -11.94 -20.40
CA LEU A 20 -23.00 -13.14 -20.79
C LEU A 20 -23.66 -12.99 -22.17
N SER A 21 -24.21 -11.81 -22.49
CA SER A 21 -24.87 -11.58 -23.79
C SER A 21 -23.93 -11.61 -25.00
N ILE A 22 -22.67 -11.20 -24.79
CA ILE A 22 -21.62 -11.19 -25.80
C ILE A 22 -20.85 -12.51 -25.88
N ALA A 23 -20.90 -13.34 -24.84
CA ALA A 23 -20.24 -14.64 -24.75
C ALA A 23 -21.01 -15.73 -25.50
N ARG A 24 -21.16 -15.58 -26.81
CA ARG A 24 -21.89 -16.55 -27.65
C ARG A 24 -20.96 -17.61 -28.24
N PRO A 25 -21.36 -18.90 -28.30
CA PRO A 25 -20.51 -19.99 -28.81
C PRO A 25 -19.98 -19.78 -30.22
N GLU A 26 -20.75 -19.08 -31.07
CA GLU A 26 -20.40 -18.76 -32.45
C GLU A 26 -19.39 -17.62 -32.62
N ARG A 27 -19.04 -16.89 -31.55
CA ARG A 27 -18.09 -15.78 -31.62
C ARG A 27 -16.65 -16.24 -31.48
N THR A 28 -15.76 -15.58 -32.22
CA THR A 28 -14.32 -15.78 -32.06
C THR A 28 -13.81 -15.07 -30.80
N GLU A 29 -12.64 -15.46 -30.33
CA GLU A 29 -11.92 -14.79 -29.23
C GLU A 29 -11.68 -13.31 -29.55
N ALA A 30 -11.27 -12.98 -30.78
CA ALA A 30 -11.07 -11.61 -31.23
C ALA A 30 -12.37 -10.78 -31.20
N ASP A 31 -13.51 -11.39 -31.56
CA ASP A 31 -14.81 -10.72 -31.48
C ASP A 31 -15.24 -10.48 -30.02
N PHE A 32 -15.05 -11.47 -29.16
CA PHE A 32 -15.35 -11.36 -27.74
C PHE A 32 -14.49 -10.26 -27.09
N ARG A 33 -13.18 -10.32 -27.28
CA ARG A 33 -12.21 -9.33 -26.81
C ARG A 33 -12.60 -7.91 -27.23
N ARG A 34 -12.92 -7.70 -28.51
CA ARG A 34 -13.29 -6.38 -29.04
C ARG A 34 -14.53 -5.81 -28.36
N GLU A 35 -15.56 -6.62 -28.14
CA GLU A 35 -16.77 -6.15 -27.45
C GLU A 35 -16.53 -5.89 -25.97
N VAL A 36 -15.76 -6.75 -25.28
CA VAL A 36 -15.40 -6.48 -23.87
C VAL A 36 -14.58 -5.19 -23.76
N ALA A 37 -13.58 -4.99 -24.61
CA ALA A 37 -12.77 -3.77 -24.62
C ALA A 37 -13.63 -2.51 -24.79
N ARG A 38 -14.61 -2.55 -25.71
CA ARG A 38 -15.57 -1.44 -25.89
C ARG A 38 -16.38 -1.16 -24.62
N LEU A 39 -16.86 -2.20 -23.94
CA LEU A 39 -17.56 -2.03 -22.65
C LEU A 39 -16.65 -1.41 -21.60
N LEU A 40 -15.38 -1.83 -21.53
CA LEU A 40 -14.41 -1.26 -20.59
C LEU A 40 -14.12 0.21 -20.90
N ASP A 41 -13.97 0.59 -22.17
CA ASP A 41 -13.78 1.98 -22.58
C ASP A 41 -14.97 2.87 -22.20
N GLU A 42 -16.21 2.36 -22.37
CA GLU A 42 -17.42 3.03 -21.91
C GLU A 42 -17.42 3.22 -20.39
N ALA A 43 -17.02 2.20 -19.62
CA ALA A 43 -16.89 2.29 -18.16
C ALA A 43 -15.88 3.37 -17.74
N VAL A 44 -14.73 3.41 -18.40
CA VAL A 44 -13.64 4.36 -18.13
C VAL A 44 -14.09 5.79 -18.37
N ALA A 45 -14.75 6.04 -19.49
CA ALA A 45 -15.28 7.35 -19.84
C ALA A 45 -16.33 7.82 -18.82
N GLU A 46 -17.17 6.90 -18.33
CA GLU A 46 -18.21 7.17 -17.34
C GLU A 46 -17.63 7.54 -15.96
N VAL A 47 -16.50 6.94 -15.57
CA VAL A 47 -15.91 7.09 -14.23
C VAL A 47 -14.78 8.14 -14.19
N GLN A 48 -14.39 8.69 -15.34
CA GLN A 48 -13.31 9.68 -15.48
C GLN A 48 -11.97 9.23 -14.86
N ILE A 49 -11.72 7.92 -14.81
CA ILE A 49 -10.45 7.36 -14.34
C ILE A 49 -9.54 7.19 -15.57
N PRO A 50 -8.31 7.73 -15.57
CA PRO A 50 -7.41 7.54 -16.71
C PRO A 50 -6.90 6.09 -16.77
N LEU A 51 -7.47 5.27 -17.65
CA LEU A 51 -6.88 3.99 -18.04
C LEU A 51 -5.91 4.21 -19.20
N ASN A 52 -4.62 3.91 -18.99
CA ASN A 52 -3.71 3.76 -20.13
C ASN A 52 -3.87 2.33 -20.65
N VAL A 53 -4.72 2.18 -21.66
CA VAL A 53 -4.84 0.93 -22.41
C VAL A 53 -3.62 0.82 -23.30
N ARG A 54 -2.82 -0.24 -23.13
CA ARG A 54 -1.78 -0.60 -24.08
C ARG A 54 -2.22 -1.87 -24.78
N GLU A 55 -2.91 -1.71 -25.91
CA GLU A 55 -3.25 -2.82 -26.77
C GLU A 55 -1.99 -3.36 -27.48
N GLU A 56 -1.88 -4.69 -27.59
CA GLU A 56 -0.79 -5.40 -28.25
C GLU A 56 0.58 -5.30 -27.55
N TYR A 57 0.68 -5.88 -26.34
CA TYR A 57 1.96 -5.99 -25.63
C TYR A 57 2.79 -7.20 -26.12
N HIS A 58 3.73 -6.96 -27.04
CA HIS A 58 4.68 -7.99 -27.48
C HIS A 58 5.74 -8.26 -26.41
N VAL A 59 5.66 -9.37 -25.68
CA VAL A 59 6.70 -9.85 -24.75
C VAL A 59 7.57 -10.89 -25.45
N ALA A 60 8.82 -11.08 -25.02
CA ALA A 60 9.73 -12.09 -25.56
C ALA A 60 9.20 -13.55 -25.56
N ARG A 61 8.10 -13.84 -24.84
CA ARG A 61 7.44 -15.16 -24.75
C ARG A 61 6.02 -15.22 -25.30
N GLY A 62 5.45 -14.14 -25.85
CA GLY A 62 4.06 -14.11 -26.34
C GLY A 62 3.49 -12.69 -26.51
N ARG A 63 2.19 -12.56 -26.83
CA ARG A 63 1.47 -11.28 -27.04
C ARG A 63 0.25 -11.16 -26.11
N ALA A 64 0.31 -10.27 -25.13
CA ALA A 64 -0.80 -10.08 -24.18
C ALA A 64 -2.02 -9.52 -24.93
N ASP A 65 -3.21 -10.00 -24.58
CA ASP A 65 -4.39 -9.48 -25.22
C ASP A 65 -4.65 -8.04 -24.85
N ALA A 66 -4.77 -7.73 -23.56
CA ALA A 66 -4.87 -6.34 -23.11
C ALA A 66 -4.12 -6.12 -21.80
N VAL A 67 -3.38 -5.02 -21.72
CA VAL A 67 -2.77 -4.53 -20.48
C VAL A 67 -3.40 -3.20 -20.12
N TYR A 68 -4.20 -3.22 -19.05
CA TYR A 68 -4.83 -2.04 -18.46
C TYR A 68 -4.02 -1.61 -17.25
N ASN A 69 -3.09 -0.66 -17.42
CA ASN A 69 -2.14 -0.22 -16.39
C ASN A 69 -1.36 -1.38 -15.72
N ARG A 70 -1.84 -1.89 -14.58
CA ARG A 70 -1.25 -3.01 -13.82
C ARG A 70 -2.09 -4.31 -13.86
N LEU A 71 -3.20 -4.33 -14.60
CA LEU A 71 -4.04 -5.50 -14.81
C LEU A 71 -3.81 -6.09 -16.20
N ILE A 72 -3.50 -7.38 -16.26
CA ILE A 72 -3.42 -8.14 -17.50
C ILE A 72 -4.75 -8.88 -17.68
N ILE A 73 -5.32 -8.78 -18.87
CA ILE A 73 -6.53 -9.53 -19.22
C ILE A 73 -6.18 -10.47 -20.38
N GLU A 74 -6.42 -11.76 -20.17
CA GLU A 74 -6.35 -12.80 -21.20
C GLU A 74 -7.76 -13.18 -21.61
N TYR A 75 -8.06 -13.09 -22.90
CA TYR A 75 -9.38 -13.45 -23.42
C TYR A 75 -9.32 -14.84 -24.01
N GLU A 76 -10.32 -15.63 -23.70
CA GLU A 76 -10.51 -16.96 -24.26
C GLU A 76 -11.78 -16.96 -25.11
N ARG A 77 -11.87 -17.90 -26.06
CA ARG A 77 -13.09 -18.07 -26.86
C ARG A 77 -14.28 -18.37 -25.92
N PRO A 78 -15.46 -17.75 -26.11
CA PRO A 78 -16.60 -17.99 -25.24
C PRO A 78 -16.93 -19.47 -25.03
N GLY A 79 -16.99 -19.89 -23.77
CA GLY A 79 -17.36 -21.25 -23.35
C GLY A 79 -16.20 -22.25 -23.32
N THR A 80 -14.94 -21.82 -23.48
CA THR A 80 -13.77 -22.70 -23.37
C THR A 80 -13.26 -22.85 -21.94
N LEU A 81 -13.53 -21.88 -21.06
CA LEU A 81 -13.21 -22.01 -19.64
C LEU A 81 -14.25 -22.87 -18.93
N SER A 82 -13.83 -23.52 -17.86
CA SER A 82 -14.67 -24.45 -17.10
C SER A 82 -14.55 -24.22 -15.59
N GLU A 83 -15.43 -24.85 -14.81
CA GLU A 83 -15.45 -24.75 -13.34
C GLU A 83 -14.20 -25.31 -12.65
N LYS A 84 -13.40 -26.16 -13.33
CA LYS A 84 -12.26 -26.86 -12.71
C LYS A 84 -10.93 -26.31 -13.22
N LEU A 85 -10.07 -25.85 -12.30
CA LEU A 85 -8.71 -25.41 -12.63
C LEU A 85 -7.91 -26.44 -13.42
N SER A 86 -8.08 -27.74 -13.16
CA SER A 86 -7.27 -28.82 -13.75
C SER A 86 -7.52 -29.06 -15.24
N THR A 87 -8.52 -28.40 -15.85
CA THR A 87 -8.76 -28.55 -17.29
C THR A 87 -7.63 -27.94 -18.11
N LYS A 88 -7.35 -28.55 -19.27
CA LYS A 88 -6.27 -28.12 -20.15
C LYS A 88 -6.46 -26.67 -20.64
N GLY A 89 -7.71 -26.26 -20.91
CA GLY A 89 -8.06 -24.89 -21.29
C GLY A 89 -7.73 -23.90 -20.19
N ASN A 90 -8.23 -24.13 -18.97
CA ASN A 90 -7.94 -23.25 -17.83
C ASN A 90 -6.42 -23.16 -17.55
N GLN A 91 -5.71 -24.29 -17.53
CA GLN A 91 -4.25 -24.31 -17.29
C GLN A 91 -3.48 -23.52 -18.36
N HIS A 92 -3.93 -23.56 -19.61
CA HIS A 92 -3.32 -22.79 -20.70
C HIS A 92 -3.50 -21.28 -20.46
N ALA A 93 -4.73 -20.83 -20.24
CA ALA A 93 -5.06 -19.43 -19.99
C ALA A 93 -4.33 -18.89 -18.75
N ILE A 94 -4.29 -19.67 -17.66
CA ILE A 94 -3.54 -19.32 -16.45
C ILE A 94 -2.05 -19.13 -16.75
N GLN A 95 -1.46 -20.04 -17.54
CA GLN A 95 -0.04 -19.96 -17.88
C GLN A 95 0.27 -18.74 -18.75
N GLN A 96 -0.59 -18.40 -19.72
CA GLN A 96 -0.47 -17.18 -20.52
C GLN A 96 -0.46 -15.94 -19.61
N VAL A 97 -1.43 -15.83 -18.71
CA VAL A 97 -1.49 -14.72 -17.75
C VAL A 97 -0.21 -14.62 -16.90
N LYS A 98 0.32 -15.76 -16.41
CA LYS A 98 1.57 -15.79 -15.65
C LYS A 98 2.77 -15.30 -16.45
N ASP A 99 2.90 -15.76 -17.69
CA ASP A 99 4.00 -15.36 -18.57
C ASP A 99 3.94 -13.88 -18.93
N TYR A 100 2.73 -13.30 -19.08
CA TYR A 100 2.56 -11.86 -19.26
C TYR A 100 2.91 -11.05 -18.03
N ILE A 101 2.51 -11.49 -16.84
CA ILE A 101 2.87 -10.81 -15.59
C ILE A 101 4.40 -10.72 -15.46
N LEU A 102 5.11 -11.83 -15.67
CA LEU A 102 6.58 -11.84 -15.64
C LEU A 102 7.19 -11.00 -16.77
N GLY A 103 6.57 -11.03 -17.95
CA GLY A 103 6.98 -10.25 -19.12
C GLY A 103 6.95 -8.75 -18.90
N VAL A 104 5.81 -8.23 -18.44
CA VAL A 104 5.60 -6.81 -18.15
C VAL A 104 6.51 -6.37 -17.00
N ALA A 105 6.61 -7.16 -15.93
CA ALA A 105 7.49 -6.90 -14.80
C ALA A 105 8.95 -6.68 -15.24
N ASN A 106 9.50 -7.62 -16.01
CA ASN A 106 10.88 -7.55 -16.49
C ASN A 106 11.13 -6.34 -17.40
N ARG A 107 10.21 -6.05 -18.34
CA ARG A 107 10.38 -4.94 -19.28
C ARG A 107 10.27 -3.58 -18.61
N GLU A 108 9.29 -3.41 -17.73
CA GLU A 108 9.04 -2.13 -17.06
C GLU A 108 9.94 -1.91 -15.84
N ARG A 109 10.84 -2.86 -15.53
CA ARG A 109 11.63 -2.91 -14.28
C ARG A 109 10.72 -2.75 -13.05
N ARG A 110 9.54 -3.33 -13.14
CA ARG A 110 8.53 -3.36 -12.08
C ARG A 110 8.54 -4.73 -11.44
N GLU A 111 8.18 -4.78 -10.18
CA GLU A 111 8.10 -6.04 -9.48
C GLU A 111 6.82 -6.78 -9.88
N ALA A 112 6.91 -8.07 -10.20
CA ALA A 112 5.80 -8.87 -10.71
C ALA A 112 4.60 -8.96 -9.75
N HIS A 113 4.84 -8.80 -8.45
CA HIS A 113 3.77 -8.76 -7.45
C HIS A 113 2.92 -7.47 -7.50
N ARG A 114 3.33 -6.47 -8.28
CA ARG A 114 2.55 -5.24 -8.53
C ARG A 114 1.51 -5.41 -9.65
N LEU A 115 1.45 -6.59 -10.28
CA LEU A 115 0.56 -6.90 -11.39
C LEU A 115 -0.44 -7.98 -10.98
N ALA A 116 -1.65 -7.86 -11.48
CA ALA A 116 -2.67 -8.90 -11.38
C ALA A 116 -3.09 -9.32 -12.79
N GLY A 117 -3.69 -10.50 -12.89
CA GLY A 117 -4.15 -11.07 -14.14
C GLY A 117 -5.54 -11.68 -14.02
N VAL A 118 -6.32 -11.58 -15.08
CA VAL A 118 -7.64 -12.21 -15.19
C VAL A 118 -7.74 -12.89 -16.54
N ALA A 119 -7.99 -14.21 -16.53
CA ALA A 119 -8.42 -14.93 -17.73
C ALA A 119 -9.95 -14.96 -17.77
N MET A 120 -10.57 -14.72 -18.92
CA MET A 120 -12.03 -14.74 -19.06
C MET A 120 -12.52 -15.17 -20.43
N ASP A 121 -13.67 -15.83 -20.46
CA ASP A 121 -14.40 -16.20 -21.69
C ASP A 121 -15.85 -15.67 -21.69
N GLY A 122 -16.17 -14.82 -20.71
CA GLY A 122 -17.49 -14.23 -20.49
C GLY A 122 -18.49 -15.13 -19.76
N HIS A 123 -18.19 -16.42 -19.56
CA HIS A 123 -18.91 -17.29 -18.64
C HIS A 123 -18.17 -17.43 -17.31
N TYR A 124 -16.84 -17.56 -17.36
CA TYR A 124 -15.97 -17.69 -16.19
C TYR A 124 -14.90 -16.59 -16.17
N LEU A 125 -14.47 -16.26 -14.94
CA LEU A 125 -13.27 -15.47 -14.67
C LEU A 125 -12.32 -16.28 -13.80
N ILE A 126 -11.02 -16.22 -14.10
CA ILE A 126 -9.95 -16.85 -13.32
C ILE A 126 -8.96 -15.76 -12.91
N PHE A 127 -8.85 -15.51 -11.61
CA PHE A 127 -7.94 -14.50 -11.06
C PHE A 127 -6.57 -15.12 -10.77
N VAL A 128 -5.52 -14.46 -11.24
CA VAL A 128 -4.13 -14.90 -11.14
C VAL A 128 -3.27 -13.77 -10.59
N ARG A 129 -2.43 -14.08 -9.61
CA ARG A 129 -1.52 -13.09 -9.00
C ARG A 129 -0.20 -13.73 -8.57
N ARG A 130 0.87 -12.93 -8.60
CA ARG A 130 2.19 -13.33 -8.10
C ARG A 130 2.22 -13.11 -6.58
N VAL A 131 2.66 -14.12 -5.82
CA VAL A 131 2.78 -14.04 -4.35
C VAL A 131 4.18 -14.49 -3.96
N GLY A 132 5.04 -13.54 -3.57
CA GLY A 132 6.46 -13.79 -3.37
C GLY A 132 7.08 -14.45 -4.61
N GLU A 133 7.70 -15.62 -4.41
CA GLU A 133 8.24 -16.44 -5.50
C GLU A 133 7.23 -17.44 -6.11
N GLY A 134 6.01 -17.49 -5.60
CA GLY A 134 4.93 -18.38 -6.02
C GLY A 134 3.81 -17.69 -6.80
N TRP A 135 2.69 -18.40 -6.95
CA TRP A 135 1.48 -17.92 -7.62
C TRP A 135 0.26 -18.25 -6.78
N ALA A 136 -0.65 -17.30 -6.64
CA ALA A 136 -2.00 -17.57 -6.20
C ALA A 136 -2.92 -17.56 -7.43
N VAL A 137 -3.61 -18.67 -7.63
CA VAL A 137 -4.58 -18.87 -8.70
C VAL A 137 -5.87 -19.28 -8.01
N GLU A 138 -6.93 -18.53 -8.26
CA GLU A 138 -8.23 -18.80 -7.67
C GLU A 138 -9.05 -19.74 -8.55
N GLU A 139 -9.97 -20.48 -7.93
CA GLU A 139 -10.92 -21.32 -8.67
C GLU A 139 -11.73 -20.46 -9.66
N PRO A 140 -12.06 -20.98 -10.86
CA PRO A 140 -12.90 -20.30 -11.83
C PRO A 140 -14.23 -19.91 -11.19
N VAL A 141 -14.55 -18.62 -11.26
CA VAL A 141 -15.83 -18.10 -10.77
C VAL A 141 -16.76 -17.80 -11.94
N PRO A 142 -18.04 -18.15 -11.85
CA PRO A 142 -19.00 -17.80 -12.90
C PRO A 142 -19.18 -16.28 -12.97
N THR A 143 -19.59 -15.79 -14.14
CA THR A 143 -19.91 -14.39 -14.38
C THR A 143 -21.22 -14.05 -13.68
N THR A 144 -21.10 -13.24 -12.64
CA THR A 144 -22.20 -12.75 -11.79
C THR A 144 -21.92 -11.29 -11.46
N SER A 145 -22.92 -10.57 -10.94
CA SER A 145 -22.69 -9.20 -10.45
C SER A 145 -21.55 -9.13 -9.44
N GLY A 146 -21.40 -10.12 -8.55
CA GLY A 146 -20.33 -10.13 -7.55
C GLY A 146 -18.93 -10.35 -8.13
N SER A 147 -18.78 -11.31 -9.05
CA SER A 147 -17.47 -11.59 -9.70
C SER A 147 -17.05 -10.48 -10.66
N VAL A 148 -18.02 -9.86 -11.35
CA VAL A 148 -17.79 -8.71 -12.23
C VAL A 148 -17.50 -7.44 -11.43
N GLU A 149 -18.19 -7.22 -10.30
CA GLU A 149 -17.87 -6.11 -9.39
C GLU A 149 -16.42 -6.21 -8.93
N ARG A 150 -15.98 -7.41 -8.54
CA ARG A 150 -14.59 -7.67 -8.17
C ARG A 150 -13.61 -7.37 -9.30
N PHE A 151 -13.92 -7.82 -10.52
CA PHE A 151 -13.12 -7.53 -11.70
C PHE A 151 -13.02 -6.02 -12.01
N LEU A 152 -14.14 -5.29 -11.94
CA LEU A 152 -14.15 -3.83 -12.15
C LEU A 152 -13.43 -3.08 -11.02
N ARG A 153 -13.58 -3.53 -9.76
CA ARG A 153 -12.79 -3.01 -8.64
C ARG A 153 -11.30 -3.16 -8.91
N LEU A 154 -10.87 -4.34 -9.37
CA LEU A 154 -9.51 -4.64 -9.79
C LEU A 154 -9.02 -3.71 -10.90
N LEU A 155 -9.83 -3.55 -11.95
CA LEU A 155 -9.53 -2.70 -13.09
C LEU A 155 -9.32 -1.24 -12.66
N PHE A 156 -10.25 -0.70 -11.86
CA PHE A 156 -10.18 0.68 -11.40
C PHE A 156 -9.12 0.91 -10.32
N SER A 157 -8.89 -0.05 -9.41
CA SER A 157 -7.83 0.02 -8.40
C SER A 157 -6.44 0.05 -9.04
N LEU A 158 -6.24 -0.76 -10.07
CA LEU A 158 -4.98 -0.83 -10.79
C LEU A 158 -4.85 0.30 -11.81
N ALA A 159 -5.93 1.05 -12.05
CA ALA A 159 -5.96 2.22 -12.90
C ALA A 159 -5.39 3.48 -12.23
N SER A 160 -5.54 3.63 -10.91
CA SER A 160 -5.23 4.86 -10.18
C SER A 160 -4.45 4.62 -8.89
N GLY A 161 -3.38 5.39 -8.67
CA GLY A 161 -2.66 5.43 -7.39
C GLY A 161 -1.54 4.39 -7.20
N ALA A 162 -0.69 4.62 -6.21
CA ALA A 162 0.32 3.66 -5.79
C ALA A 162 -0.35 2.52 -4.99
N ALA A 163 0.00 1.27 -5.29
CA ALA A 163 -0.53 0.14 -4.50
C ALA A 163 -0.03 0.24 -3.06
N LEU A 164 -0.89 -0.01 -2.08
CA LEU A 164 -0.51 -0.07 -0.66
C LEU A 164 0.20 -1.40 -0.35
N ILE A 165 1.46 -1.49 -0.79
CA ILE A 165 2.36 -2.61 -0.59
C ILE A 165 3.68 -2.12 0.01
N PRO A 166 4.45 -2.99 0.69
CA PRO A 166 5.66 -2.60 1.38
C PRO A 166 6.62 -1.83 0.48
N GLU A 167 6.88 -2.34 -0.72
CA GLU A 167 7.92 -1.86 -1.62
C GLU A 167 7.67 -0.42 -2.07
N ASN A 168 6.41 -0.06 -2.35
CA ASN A 168 6.04 1.33 -2.66
C ASN A 168 6.17 2.23 -1.42
N LEU A 169 5.75 1.75 -0.24
CA LEU A 169 5.84 2.54 0.99
C LEU A 169 7.31 2.79 1.38
N ILE A 170 8.20 1.84 1.12
CA ILE A 170 9.63 1.98 1.34
C ILE A 170 10.24 3.00 0.39
N GLU A 171 9.83 2.99 -0.87
CA GLU A 171 10.30 3.94 -1.89
C GLU A 171 9.94 5.38 -1.52
N ASP A 172 8.72 5.59 -1.00
CA ASP A 172 8.19 6.93 -0.71
C ASP A 172 8.47 7.42 0.71
N PHE A 173 8.50 6.51 1.69
CA PHE A 173 8.60 6.87 3.11
C PHE A 173 9.83 6.29 3.82
N GLY A 174 10.68 5.53 3.11
CA GLY A 174 11.87 4.92 3.66
C GLY A 174 13.08 5.86 3.75
N PRO A 175 14.18 5.41 4.40
CA PRO A 175 15.32 6.27 4.78
C PRO A 175 16.17 6.77 3.61
N LYS A 176 15.94 6.27 2.38
CA LYS A 176 16.61 6.73 1.15
C LYS A 176 15.84 7.84 0.43
N ASN A 177 14.58 8.06 0.79
CA ASN A 177 13.74 9.09 0.18
C ASN A 177 14.06 10.46 0.78
N ILE A 178 14.22 11.47 -0.08
CA ILE A 178 14.60 12.84 0.34
C ILE A 178 13.51 13.51 1.17
N GLU A 179 12.23 13.30 0.85
CA GLU A 179 11.11 13.87 1.60
C GLU A 179 10.97 13.19 2.96
N ALA A 180 11.16 11.87 3.04
CA ALA A 180 11.22 11.16 4.32
C ALA A 180 12.37 11.64 5.21
N GLN A 181 13.57 11.81 4.63
CA GLN A 181 14.74 12.37 5.32
C GLN A 181 14.49 13.78 5.84
N ARG A 182 13.82 14.63 5.05
CA ARG A 182 13.41 15.98 5.46
C ARG A 182 12.44 15.95 6.62
N ALA A 183 11.39 15.12 6.55
CA ALA A 183 10.42 14.97 7.62
C ALA A 183 11.09 14.52 8.94
N VAL A 184 11.92 13.48 8.91
CA VAL A 184 12.66 13.02 10.10
C VAL A 184 13.57 14.11 10.66
N ARG A 185 14.28 14.85 9.80
CA ARG A 185 15.13 15.97 10.23
C ARG A 185 14.32 17.08 10.89
N THR A 186 13.16 17.44 10.33
CA THR A 186 12.29 18.48 10.91
C THR A 186 11.77 18.03 12.27
N ILE A 187 11.28 16.80 12.38
CA ILE A 187 10.84 16.21 13.65
C ILE A 187 11.99 16.24 14.68
N TYR A 188 13.21 15.87 14.29
CA TYR A 188 14.38 15.94 15.18
C TYR A 188 14.66 17.38 15.64
N ARG A 189 14.66 18.35 14.72
CA ARG A 189 14.94 19.76 15.04
C ARG A 189 13.88 20.33 15.98
N THR A 190 12.61 20.04 15.74
CA THR A 190 11.52 20.46 16.61
C THR A 190 11.62 19.81 17.99
N LEU A 191 11.95 18.53 18.07
CA LEU A 191 12.23 17.85 19.34
C LEU A 191 13.38 18.51 20.10
N HIS A 192 14.50 18.73 19.40
CA HIS A 192 15.72 19.26 20.00
C HIS A 192 15.57 20.73 20.45
N GLY A 193 14.79 21.53 19.71
CA GLY A 193 14.53 22.93 20.02
C GLY A 193 13.33 23.18 20.95
N SER A 194 12.48 22.18 21.19
CA SER A 194 11.29 22.33 22.02
C SER A 194 11.65 22.62 23.47
N ARG A 195 10.92 23.57 24.06
CA ARG A 195 10.96 23.87 25.51
C ARG A 195 9.65 23.51 26.20
N HIS A 196 8.77 22.79 25.53
CA HIS A 196 7.46 22.45 26.05
C HIS A 196 7.59 21.31 27.09
N PRO A 197 7.16 21.48 28.35
CA PRO A 197 7.40 20.49 29.41
C PRO A 197 6.85 19.09 29.11
N LEU A 198 5.72 19.00 28.39
CA LEU A 198 5.16 17.70 27.96
C LEU A 198 6.09 16.96 27.00
N VAL A 199 6.76 17.66 26.09
CA VAL A 199 7.63 17.04 25.08
C VAL A 199 8.84 16.41 25.75
N GLU A 200 9.45 17.13 26.70
CA GLU A 200 10.54 16.60 27.51
C GLU A 200 10.11 15.36 28.31
N LYS A 201 8.97 15.42 29.00
CA LYS A 201 8.46 14.27 29.77
C LYS A 201 8.16 13.04 28.91
N LEU A 202 7.56 13.21 27.74
CA LEU A 202 7.26 12.09 26.84
C LEU A 202 8.55 11.48 26.26
N PHE A 203 9.54 12.31 25.94
CA PHE A 203 10.86 11.84 25.52
C PHE A 203 11.57 11.07 26.65
N GLU A 204 11.57 11.58 27.88
CA GLU A 204 12.16 10.91 29.03
C GLU A 204 11.49 9.57 29.34
N GLN A 205 10.15 9.52 29.26
CA GLN A 205 9.39 8.28 29.42
C GLN A 205 9.76 7.28 28.33
N TRP A 206 9.74 7.68 27.06
CA TRP A 206 10.18 6.81 25.97
C TRP A 206 11.61 6.30 26.20
N ARG A 207 12.55 7.19 26.60
CA ARG A 207 13.94 6.83 26.86
C ARG A 207 14.06 5.80 27.99
N LEU A 208 13.26 5.94 29.05
CA LEU A 208 13.21 4.97 30.15
C LEU A 208 12.77 3.58 29.64
N PHE A 209 11.62 3.50 28.97
CA PHE A 209 11.12 2.25 28.39
C PHE A 209 12.13 1.62 27.42
N PHE A 210 12.72 2.45 26.57
CA PHE A 210 13.72 1.99 25.61
C PHE A 210 14.98 1.46 26.31
N SER A 211 15.39 2.07 27.43
CA SER A 211 16.52 1.61 28.24
C SER A 211 16.24 0.38 29.12
N GLU A 212 14.98 0.00 29.30
CA GLU A 212 14.64 -1.28 29.93
C GLU A 212 14.75 -2.43 28.92
N ALA A 213 14.42 -2.16 27.65
CA ALA A 213 14.54 -3.11 26.56
C ALA A 213 15.98 -3.23 26.02
N THR A 214 16.82 -2.22 26.22
CA THR A 214 18.18 -2.12 25.67
C THR A 214 19.16 -1.66 26.74
N ASP A 215 20.40 -2.13 26.75
CA ASP A 215 21.44 -1.56 27.63
C ASP A 215 21.88 -0.17 27.10
N TYR A 216 21.04 0.85 27.34
CA TYR A 216 21.05 2.11 26.61
C TYR A 216 22.38 2.87 26.64
N LYS A 217 23.09 2.88 27.78
CA LYS A 217 24.37 3.60 27.90
C LYS A 217 25.44 2.97 27.02
N GLU A 218 25.63 1.66 27.17
CA GLU A 218 26.60 0.92 26.37
C GLU A 218 26.20 0.89 24.90
N TRP A 219 24.89 0.82 24.62
CA TRP A 219 24.34 0.91 23.28
C TRP A 219 24.60 2.26 22.60
N SER A 220 24.34 3.39 23.27
CA SER A 220 24.50 4.72 22.68
C SER A 220 25.95 5.00 22.29
N GLU A 221 26.90 4.67 23.17
CA GLU A 221 28.34 4.86 22.91
C GLU A 221 28.83 3.98 21.75
N ARG A 222 28.43 2.70 21.73
CA ARG A 222 28.77 1.78 20.64
C ARG A 222 28.17 2.25 19.31
N LEU A 223 26.96 2.77 19.33
CA LEU A 223 26.25 3.19 18.14
C LEU A 223 26.81 4.48 17.54
N GLU A 224 27.16 5.48 18.37
CA GLU A 224 27.81 6.71 17.91
C GLU A 224 29.15 6.47 17.20
N ALA A 225 29.82 5.37 17.56
CA ALA A 225 31.06 4.94 16.92
C ALA A 225 30.84 4.27 15.55
N LYS A 226 29.64 3.79 15.24
CA LYS A 226 29.33 3.08 13.99
C LYS A 226 29.21 4.01 12.80
N GLU A 227 29.85 3.63 11.71
CA GLU A 227 29.83 4.42 10.48
C GLU A 227 28.45 4.39 9.81
N GLU A 228 27.68 3.31 9.98
CA GLU A 228 26.32 3.16 9.48
C GLU A 228 25.37 4.18 10.12
N PHE A 229 25.47 4.38 11.44
CA PHE A 229 24.69 5.39 12.15
C PHE A 229 25.08 6.79 11.70
N ARG A 230 26.38 7.08 11.61
CA ARG A 230 26.88 8.38 11.11
C ARG A 230 26.44 8.64 9.67
N ALA A 231 26.46 7.63 8.81
CA ALA A 231 25.98 7.72 7.44
C ALA A 231 24.47 7.98 7.38
N PHE A 232 23.68 7.31 8.22
CA PHE A 232 22.25 7.57 8.35
C PHE A 232 21.98 9.01 8.80
N VAL A 233 22.65 9.48 9.85
CA VAL A 233 22.50 10.85 10.39
C VAL A 233 22.87 11.90 9.33
N ARG A 234 23.95 11.68 8.56
CA ARG A 234 24.28 12.54 7.41
C ARG A 234 23.24 12.46 6.30
N GLY A 235 22.70 11.27 6.04
CA GLY A 235 21.64 11.04 5.06
C GLY A 235 20.38 11.86 5.35
N VAL A 236 19.95 11.93 6.62
CA VAL A 236 18.84 12.82 7.01
C VAL A 236 19.23 14.31 7.03
N GLY A 237 20.49 14.66 6.81
CA GLY A 237 20.99 16.03 6.78
C GLY A 237 21.21 16.65 8.16
N LEU A 238 21.61 15.82 9.12
CA LEU A 238 22.06 16.23 10.45
C LEU A 238 23.58 16.02 10.58
N ASP A 239 24.22 16.67 11.55
CA ASP A 239 25.65 16.48 11.85
C ASP A 239 25.83 15.45 12.97
N PRO A 240 26.44 14.27 12.69
CA PRO A 240 26.66 13.21 13.67
C PRO A 240 27.39 13.65 14.94
N LYS A 241 28.19 14.72 14.88
CA LYS A 241 28.94 15.22 16.04
C LYS A 241 28.10 16.05 17.01
N SER A 242 26.98 16.60 16.54
CA SER A 242 26.11 17.49 17.31
C SER A 242 24.74 16.89 17.62
N THR A 243 24.44 15.72 17.04
CA THR A 243 23.19 15.01 17.28
C THR A 243 23.26 14.11 18.50
N GLU A 244 22.18 14.10 19.28
CA GLU A 244 21.98 13.15 20.36
C GLU A 244 21.28 11.88 19.82
N PRO A 245 21.89 10.68 19.93
CA PRO A 245 21.31 9.46 19.36
C PRO A 245 19.88 9.20 19.82
N ALA A 246 19.58 9.24 21.13
CA ALA A 246 18.21 9.03 21.60
C ALA A 246 17.18 9.93 20.91
N LYS A 247 17.51 11.20 20.67
CA LYS A 247 16.61 12.12 19.98
C LYS A 247 16.45 11.77 18.50
N VAL A 248 17.50 11.27 17.85
CA VAL A 248 17.41 10.73 16.47
C VAL A 248 16.45 9.55 16.42
N PHE A 249 16.57 8.58 17.34
CA PHE A 249 15.67 7.43 17.40
C PHE A 249 14.24 7.82 17.78
N PHE A 250 14.07 8.71 18.75
CA PHE A 250 12.74 9.18 19.13
C PHE A 250 12.04 9.90 17.97
N ALA A 251 12.77 10.74 17.23
CA ALA A 251 12.25 11.39 16.01
C ALA A 251 11.88 10.37 14.93
N LEU A 252 12.73 9.35 14.72
CA LEU A 252 12.47 8.28 13.77
C LEU A 252 11.24 7.46 14.16
N HIS A 253 11.15 7.00 15.40
CA HIS A 253 9.98 6.30 15.91
C HIS A 253 8.72 7.16 15.84
N THR A 254 8.81 8.46 16.09
CA THR A 254 7.69 9.40 15.95
C THR A 254 7.20 9.44 14.50
N TYR A 255 8.11 9.63 13.54
CA TYR A 255 7.80 9.65 12.11
C TYR A 255 7.07 8.37 11.68
N TYR A 256 7.59 7.21 12.06
CA TYR A 256 7.02 5.93 11.65
C TYR A 256 5.75 5.55 12.42
N ALA A 257 5.63 5.88 13.71
CA ALA A 257 4.40 5.68 14.46
C ALA A 257 3.25 6.46 13.81
N LEU A 258 3.50 7.72 13.42
CA LEU A 258 2.53 8.51 12.67
C LEU A 258 2.21 7.89 11.31
N LEU A 259 3.24 7.50 10.54
CA LEU A 259 3.06 6.85 9.24
C LEU A 259 2.21 5.57 9.35
N ILE A 260 2.48 4.71 10.34
CA ILE A 260 1.75 3.47 10.58
C ILE A 260 0.30 3.77 10.97
N LYS A 261 0.05 4.75 11.84
CA LYS A 261 -1.33 5.17 12.18
C LYS A 261 -2.10 5.65 10.95
N LEU A 262 -1.46 6.42 10.07
CA LEU A 262 -2.05 6.86 8.81
C LEU A 262 -2.32 5.66 7.88
N ILE A 263 -1.34 4.79 7.63
CA ILE A 263 -1.52 3.58 6.82
C ILE A 263 -2.63 2.68 7.39
N ALA A 264 -2.65 2.47 8.70
CA ALA A 264 -3.67 1.68 9.37
C ALA A 264 -5.06 2.32 9.19
N SER A 265 -5.17 3.64 9.27
CA SER A 265 -6.44 4.33 9.01
C SER A 265 -6.86 4.26 7.54
N LEU A 266 -5.91 4.27 6.60
CA LEU A 266 -6.15 4.08 5.17
C LEU A 266 -6.67 2.65 4.87
N ALA A 267 -6.01 1.66 5.46
CA ALA A 267 -6.44 0.26 5.38
C ALA A 267 -7.80 0.05 6.04
N ALA A 268 -8.03 0.58 7.24
CA ALA A 268 -9.28 0.43 7.98
C ALA A 268 -10.46 1.06 7.23
N ALA A 269 -10.28 2.26 6.66
CA ALA A 269 -11.31 2.91 5.83
C ALA A 269 -11.82 1.98 4.73
N ARG A 270 -10.92 1.20 4.13
CA ARG A 270 -11.25 0.30 3.02
C ARG A 270 -12.19 -0.83 3.41
N TYR A 271 -12.15 -1.30 4.65
CA TYR A 271 -13.02 -2.35 5.18
C TYR A 271 -14.27 -1.79 5.88
N ALA A 272 -14.31 -0.48 6.13
CA ALA A 272 -15.38 0.20 6.87
C ALA A 272 -16.57 0.64 5.98
N GLY A 273 -16.98 -0.23 5.04
CA GLY A 273 -18.26 -0.18 4.32
C GLY A 273 -18.71 1.21 3.84
N GLY A 274 -17.97 1.83 2.91
CA GLY A 274 -18.33 3.12 2.30
C GLY A 274 -17.58 4.34 2.84
N SER A 275 -16.70 4.15 3.83
CA SER A 275 -15.82 5.20 4.35
C SER A 275 -14.57 5.37 3.48
N THR A 276 -14.11 6.61 3.28
CA THR A 276 -12.84 6.91 2.62
C THR A 276 -11.91 7.61 3.60
N ALA A 277 -10.61 7.26 3.58
CA ALA A 277 -9.63 7.99 4.36
C ALA A 277 -9.65 9.48 3.95
N PRO A 278 -9.74 10.42 4.90
CA PRO A 278 -9.92 11.84 4.58
C PRO A 278 -8.63 12.53 4.14
N PHE A 279 -7.63 11.79 3.65
CA PHE A 279 -6.27 12.30 3.42
C PHE A 279 -6.19 13.38 2.36
N ALA A 280 -6.97 13.29 1.27
CA ALA A 280 -7.02 14.36 0.28
C ALA A 280 -7.55 15.68 0.88
N ARG A 281 -8.52 15.60 1.81
CA ARG A 281 -9.02 16.77 2.55
C ARG A 281 -7.97 17.27 3.52
N MET A 282 -7.41 16.39 4.35
CA MET A 282 -6.36 16.73 5.32
C MET A 282 -5.13 17.36 4.65
N ALA A 283 -4.73 16.89 3.46
CA ALA A 283 -3.62 17.44 2.70
C ALA A 283 -3.85 18.86 2.14
N ALA A 284 -5.11 19.32 2.16
CA ALA A 284 -5.53 20.67 1.77
C ALA A 284 -5.92 21.54 2.98
N GLU A 285 -5.93 20.98 4.19
CA GLU A 285 -6.22 21.71 5.42
C GLU A 285 -5.08 22.69 5.74
N PRO A 286 -5.40 23.92 6.19
CA PRO A 286 -4.39 24.83 6.75
C PRO A 286 -3.77 24.28 8.04
N SER A 287 -2.72 24.94 8.54
CA SER A 287 -1.86 24.47 9.63
C SER A 287 -2.63 23.99 10.88
N GLU A 288 -3.52 24.83 11.42
CA GLU A 288 -4.26 24.50 12.65
C GLU A 288 -5.39 23.48 12.43
N GLU A 289 -5.98 23.43 11.24
CA GLU A 289 -6.94 22.39 10.86
C GLU A 289 -6.26 21.02 10.75
N LEU A 290 -5.11 20.94 10.06
CA LEU A 290 -4.36 19.69 9.95
C LEU A 290 -3.89 19.21 11.33
N ARG A 291 -3.40 20.14 12.18
CA ARG A 291 -3.04 19.84 13.57
C ARG A 291 -4.22 19.21 14.33
N ARG A 292 -5.43 19.75 14.19
CA ARG A 292 -6.65 19.22 14.82
C ARG A 292 -7.03 17.84 14.27
N SER A 293 -6.92 17.64 12.96
CA SER A 293 -7.15 16.34 12.31
C SER A 293 -6.17 15.28 12.80
N LEU A 294 -4.88 15.61 12.92
CA LEU A 294 -3.87 14.71 13.49
C LEU A 294 -4.10 14.47 14.99
N ALA A 295 -4.48 15.48 15.76
CA ALA A 295 -4.89 15.29 17.16
C ALA A 295 -6.13 14.40 17.33
N SER A 296 -7.02 14.36 16.33
CA SER A 296 -8.13 13.40 16.28
C SER A 296 -7.62 11.99 15.97
N LEU A 297 -6.73 11.84 14.99
CA LEU A 297 -6.08 10.57 14.62
C LEU A 297 -5.37 9.94 15.83
N GLU A 298 -4.55 10.71 16.56
CA GLU A 298 -3.82 10.23 17.75
C GLU A 298 -4.75 9.68 18.85
N ARG A 299 -5.98 10.18 18.91
CA ARG A 299 -7.03 9.73 19.84
C ARG A 299 -7.96 8.70 19.22
N GLY A 300 -7.61 8.10 18.09
CA GLY A 300 -8.42 7.08 17.42
C GLY A 300 -9.69 7.59 16.73
N GLY A 301 -9.76 8.88 16.38
CA GLY A 301 -10.94 9.52 15.78
C GLY A 301 -11.44 8.83 14.51
N LEU A 302 -10.56 8.65 13.52
CA LEU A 302 -10.90 7.98 12.27
C LEU A 302 -11.36 6.53 12.49
N PHE A 303 -10.70 5.81 13.39
CA PHE A 303 -11.08 4.42 13.69
C PHE A 303 -12.48 4.32 14.30
N ARG A 304 -12.87 5.27 15.17
CA ARG A 304 -14.24 5.32 15.69
C ARG A 304 -15.28 5.60 14.60
N GLU A 305 -14.97 6.46 13.63
CA GLU A 305 -15.83 6.69 12.46
C GLU A 305 -16.03 5.40 11.65
N TYR A 306 -15.00 4.55 11.60
CA TYR A 306 -15.03 3.23 10.97
C TYR A 306 -15.68 2.14 11.84
N GLY A 307 -16.23 2.49 13.02
CA GLY A 307 -16.83 1.53 13.95
C GLY A 307 -15.84 0.77 14.83
N ILE A 308 -14.54 1.06 14.73
CA ILE A 308 -13.48 0.43 15.52
C ILE A 308 -13.23 1.27 16.78
N ARG A 309 -13.56 0.71 17.94
CA ARG A 309 -13.37 1.38 19.24
C ARG A 309 -12.08 0.89 19.90
N ASN A 310 -11.50 1.74 20.75
CA ASN A 310 -10.32 1.43 21.58
C ASN A 310 -9.10 0.93 20.79
N PHE A 311 -8.91 1.38 19.55
CA PHE A 311 -7.76 0.99 18.72
C PHE A 311 -6.50 1.82 19.03
N LEU A 312 -6.67 3.11 19.31
CA LEU A 312 -5.61 4.03 19.70
C LEU A 312 -6.06 4.84 20.92
N GLU A 313 -5.22 4.87 21.96
CA GLU A 313 -5.48 5.57 23.22
C GLU A 313 -4.37 6.59 23.57
N GLY A 314 -3.71 7.15 22.55
CA GLY A 314 -2.57 8.05 22.72
C GLY A 314 -1.27 7.32 23.10
N ASP A 315 -0.14 7.87 22.69
CA ASP A 315 1.20 7.31 22.98
C ASP A 315 2.25 8.42 23.15
N PHE A 316 3.50 8.03 23.39
CA PHE A 316 4.64 8.94 23.51
C PHE A 316 4.87 9.79 22.25
N PHE A 317 4.46 9.27 21.09
CA PHE A 317 4.77 9.81 19.77
C PHE A 317 3.82 10.93 19.33
N GLY A 318 2.73 11.18 20.07
CA GLY A 318 1.85 12.34 19.83
C GLY A 318 2.43 13.71 20.25
N TRP A 319 3.66 13.76 20.77
CA TRP A 319 4.28 14.96 21.34
C TRP A 319 4.41 16.13 20.34
N TYR A 320 4.55 15.85 19.04
CA TYR A 320 4.71 16.87 17.99
C TYR A 320 3.52 17.84 17.94
N LEU A 321 2.34 17.40 18.40
CA LEU A 321 1.16 18.26 18.51
C LEU A 321 1.33 19.38 19.55
N ALA A 322 2.18 19.20 20.56
CA ALA A 322 2.48 20.21 21.57
C ALA A 322 3.59 21.17 21.13
N ALA A 323 4.49 20.71 20.26
CA ALA A 323 5.57 21.52 19.67
C ALA A 323 5.30 21.88 18.20
N TRP A 324 4.03 22.05 17.84
CA TRP A 324 3.62 22.32 16.46
C TRP A 324 4.20 23.63 15.93
N ASP A 325 4.78 23.59 14.73
CA ASP A 325 5.30 24.73 14.00
C ASP A 325 4.99 24.59 12.49
N GLU A 326 5.29 25.63 11.70
CA GLU A 326 5.01 25.65 10.26
C GLU A 326 5.88 24.66 9.46
N ASP A 327 7.12 24.41 9.91
CA ASP A 327 8.00 23.44 9.25
C ASP A 327 7.43 22.02 9.40
N LEU A 328 6.99 21.65 10.61
CA LEU A 328 6.28 20.39 10.88
C LEU A 328 4.99 20.30 10.06
N HIS A 329 4.20 21.37 10.03
CA HIS A 329 2.98 21.39 9.23
C HIS A 329 3.26 21.03 7.77
N HIS A 330 4.26 21.65 7.14
CA HIS A 330 4.59 21.39 5.74
C HIS A 330 5.06 19.96 5.49
N GLU A 331 5.90 19.39 6.36
CA GLU A 331 6.37 18.00 6.20
C GLU A 331 5.25 16.98 6.41
N LEU A 332 4.41 17.17 7.42
CA LEU A 332 3.31 16.27 7.70
C LEU A 332 2.20 16.39 6.65
N GLN A 333 1.95 17.59 6.12
CA GLN A 333 1.05 17.79 4.98
C GLN A 333 1.57 17.06 3.73
N ARG A 334 2.88 17.11 3.45
CA ARG A 334 3.50 16.34 2.35
C ARG A 334 3.31 14.84 2.53
N MET A 335 3.54 14.31 3.72
CA MET A 335 3.33 12.90 4.04
C MET A 335 1.88 12.48 3.78
N VAL A 336 0.91 13.23 4.31
CA VAL A 336 -0.52 12.94 4.14
C VAL A 336 -0.94 13.06 2.68
N ARG A 337 -0.43 14.06 1.95
CA ARG A 337 -0.68 14.22 0.51
C ARG A 337 -0.18 13.02 -0.27
N ARG A 338 1.05 12.55 0.02
CA ARG A 338 1.60 11.38 -0.66
C ARG A 338 0.79 10.13 -0.35
N LEU A 339 0.38 9.92 0.90
CA LEU A 339 -0.51 8.82 1.27
C LEU A 339 -1.88 8.90 0.60
N ALA A 340 -2.39 10.10 0.31
CA ALA A 340 -3.66 10.27 -0.42
C ALA A 340 -3.60 9.74 -1.87
N GLU A 341 -2.39 9.53 -2.42
CA GLU A 341 -2.16 8.95 -3.74
C GLU A 341 -2.09 7.42 -3.71
N TYR A 342 -2.13 6.79 -2.52
CA TYR A 342 -2.16 5.35 -2.39
C TYR A 342 -3.57 4.80 -2.49
N ASP A 343 -3.70 3.67 -3.15
CA ASP A 343 -4.92 2.88 -3.19
C ASP A 343 -4.81 1.68 -2.23
N PRO A 344 -5.62 1.62 -1.15
CA PRO A 344 -5.69 0.46 -0.27
C PRO A 344 -6.37 -0.76 -0.92
N GLY A 345 -6.94 -0.64 -2.13
CA GLY A 345 -7.53 -1.75 -2.88
C GLY A 345 -6.59 -2.95 -3.05
N SER A 346 -5.27 -2.73 -3.11
CA SER A 346 -4.28 -3.81 -3.16
C SER A 346 -4.32 -4.76 -1.96
N LEU A 347 -4.80 -4.31 -0.79
CA LEU A 347 -4.91 -5.15 0.41
C LEU A 347 -6.02 -6.22 0.29
N GLU A 348 -7.07 -5.98 -0.50
CA GLU A 348 -8.05 -7.02 -0.80
C GLU A 348 -7.50 -8.08 -1.76
N LEU A 349 -6.62 -7.66 -2.67
CA LEU A 349 -6.04 -8.53 -3.69
C LEU A 349 -5.00 -9.49 -3.12
N ALA A 350 -4.33 -9.06 -2.06
CA ALA A 350 -3.30 -9.83 -1.38
C ALA A 350 -3.26 -9.45 0.11
N PRO A 351 -4.19 -10.00 0.92
CA PRO A 351 -4.25 -9.75 2.36
C PRO A 351 -2.96 -10.11 3.11
N GLU A 352 -2.15 -11.02 2.56
CA GLU A 352 -0.81 -11.35 3.07
C GLU A 352 0.14 -10.14 3.07
N TYR A 353 0.00 -9.20 2.12
CA TYR A 353 0.80 -7.98 2.12
C TYR A 353 0.44 -7.07 3.29
N ALA A 354 -0.80 -7.12 3.81
CA ALA A 354 -1.15 -6.39 5.03
C ALA A 354 -0.34 -6.88 6.23
N ARG A 355 -0.14 -8.21 6.34
CA ARG A 355 0.65 -8.82 7.43
C ARG A 355 2.13 -8.46 7.30
N ASP A 356 2.68 -8.56 6.10
CA ASP A 356 4.08 -8.22 5.83
C ASP A 356 4.36 -6.71 5.79
N LEU A 357 3.32 -5.88 5.62
CA LEU A 357 3.44 -4.42 5.51
C LEU A 357 4.22 -3.84 6.68
N LEU A 358 3.75 -4.10 7.89
CA LEU A 358 4.30 -3.53 9.11
C LEU A 358 5.68 -4.08 9.41
N LYS A 359 5.85 -5.40 9.25
CA LYS A 359 7.14 -6.10 9.44
C LYS A 359 8.22 -5.57 8.51
N LYS A 360 7.91 -5.44 7.21
CA LYS A 360 8.84 -4.88 6.23
C LYS A 360 9.08 -3.40 6.51
N LEU A 361 8.04 -2.57 6.67
CA LEU A 361 8.22 -1.14 6.98
C LEU A 361 9.16 -0.92 8.17
N TYR A 362 8.99 -1.71 9.23
CA TYR A 362 9.88 -1.67 10.38
C TYR A 362 11.31 -2.15 10.04
N HIS A 363 11.47 -3.20 9.24
CA HIS A 363 12.79 -3.59 8.77
C HIS A 363 13.51 -2.50 7.95
N TYR A 364 12.76 -1.59 7.33
CA TYR A 364 13.32 -0.44 6.63
C TYR A 364 13.58 0.76 7.53
N LEU A 365 13.03 0.78 8.75
CA LEU A 365 13.17 1.84 9.75
C LEU A 365 14.64 2.14 10.05
N LEU A 366 15.41 1.08 10.32
CA LEU A 366 16.78 1.14 10.76
C LEU A 366 17.67 0.19 9.96
N PRO A 367 18.92 0.60 9.64
CA PRO A 367 19.94 -0.31 9.12
C PRO A 367 19.99 -1.60 9.94
N ARG A 368 20.24 -2.71 9.27
CA ARG A 368 20.20 -4.06 9.87
C ARG A 368 21.15 -4.16 11.07
N GLU A 369 22.32 -3.53 10.96
CA GLU A 369 23.38 -3.49 11.96
C GLU A 369 22.96 -2.74 13.22
N ILE A 370 22.05 -1.78 13.09
CA ILE A 370 21.48 -1.04 14.21
C ILE A 370 20.37 -1.87 14.87
N ARG A 371 19.50 -2.52 14.09
CA ARG A 371 18.46 -3.43 14.63
C ARG A 371 19.04 -4.64 15.36
N HIS A 372 20.14 -5.19 14.83
CA HIS A 372 20.83 -6.30 15.46
C HIS A 372 21.32 -5.95 16.88
N ASP A 373 21.90 -4.76 17.04
CA ASP A 373 22.36 -4.27 18.35
C ASP A 373 21.22 -3.97 19.32
N LEU A 374 20.01 -3.72 18.81
CA LEU A 374 18.80 -3.56 19.61
C LEU A 374 18.22 -4.90 20.10
N GLY A 375 18.79 -6.04 19.66
CA GLY A 375 18.26 -7.37 19.99
C GLY A 375 16.92 -7.66 19.30
N GLU A 376 16.53 -6.87 18.30
CA GLU A 376 15.23 -6.95 17.64
C GLU A 376 15.19 -8.03 16.57
N TYR A 377 14.78 -9.23 16.98
CA TYR A 377 14.46 -10.34 16.08
C TYR A 377 12.96 -10.53 15.98
N TYR A 378 12.39 -10.44 14.77
CA TYR A 378 10.98 -10.74 14.56
C TYR A 378 10.71 -12.23 14.77
N THR A 379 9.65 -12.52 15.52
CA THR A 379 9.08 -13.86 15.67
C THR A 379 8.68 -14.39 14.30
N PRO A 380 9.18 -15.56 13.88
CA PRO A 380 8.78 -16.18 12.62
C PRO A 380 7.27 -16.47 12.58
N ASP A 381 6.65 -16.35 11.42
CA ASP A 381 5.19 -16.40 11.29
C ASP A 381 4.60 -17.75 11.75
N TRP A 382 5.33 -18.86 11.54
CA TRP A 382 4.95 -20.20 12.02
C TRP A 382 4.90 -20.33 13.55
N LEU A 383 5.65 -19.50 14.26
CA LEU A 383 5.68 -19.47 15.72
C LEU A 383 4.59 -18.52 16.25
N ALA A 384 4.34 -17.42 15.54
CA ALA A 384 3.25 -16.48 15.85
C ALA A 384 1.86 -17.10 15.63
N GLU A 385 1.69 -17.98 14.65
CA GLU A 385 0.43 -18.71 14.40
C GLU A 385 0.14 -19.83 15.42
N ARG A 386 1.09 -20.13 16.31
CA ARG A 386 0.98 -21.17 17.35
C ARG A 386 0.91 -20.62 18.78
N LEU A 387 0.92 -19.29 18.92
CA LEU A 387 0.61 -18.56 20.15
C LEU A 387 -0.84 -18.10 20.10
#